data_AF-A0A3D8K655-F1
#
_entry.id   AF-A0A3D8K655-F1
#
_cell.length_a   1.000
_cell.length_b   1.000
_cell.length_c   1.000
_cell.angle_alpha   90.00
_cell.angle_beta   90.00
_cell.angle_gamma   90.00
#
_symmetry.space_group_name_H-M   'P 1'
#
loop_
_entity.id
_entity.type
_entity.pdbx_description
1 polymer ?
#
loop_
_entity_poly.entity_id
_entity_poly.type
_entity_poly.pdbx_seq_one_letter_code
_entity_poly.pdbx_strand_id
1 'polypeptide(L)'
;MKKPPRMATDLFVLTLPAILAIAMGGAKHGVPSKAPAPASSVLLVRGEHVAQAANCAGCHTAPNGGAPFAGGRAISSPFGSIEASNITPDPRFGIGRYTYEDFDRAVRHGVAPGGKALYSAMPYTEFSTMSDDDLRALYAYLMQRVAPVAKPALPAGEQPPNDDDSHYSHS
;
A
#
# COMPACT_ATOMS: atom_id res chain seq x y z
N MET A 1 -10.84 3.23 85.49
CA MET A 1 -9.53 3.07 84.81
C MET A 1 -9.64 3.58 83.38
N LYS A 2 -8.69 4.44 82.97
CA LYS A 2 -8.40 4.98 81.62
C LYS A 2 -9.55 5.63 80.81
N LYS A 3 -9.68 6.95 80.91
CA LYS A 3 -10.07 7.83 79.79
C LYS A 3 -8.75 8.32 79.18
N PRO A 4 -8.55 8.30 77.85
CA PRO A 4 -8.68 9.56 77.07
C PRO A 4 -8.96 9.30 75.56
N PRO A 5 -8.79 10.28 74.64
CA PRO A 5 -9.62 11.47 74.45
C PRO A 5 -10.10 11.61 72.96
N ARG A 6 -11.27 12.19 72.74
CA ARG A 6 -11.54 13.51 72.10
C ARG A 6 -11.21 13.67 70.60
N MET A 7 -12.07 14.51 70.01
CA MET A 7 -11.95 15.33 68.81
C MET A 7 -12.55 14.66 67.56
N ALA A 8 -13.77 15.01 67.12
CA ALA A 8 -14.28 16.31 66.65
C ALA A 8 -14.23 16.36 65.11
N THR A 9 -15.25 17.03 64.55
CA THR A 9 -15.24 17.79 63.28
C THR A 9 -15.02 16.97 62.00
N ASP A 10 -15.66 17.20 60.86
CA ASP A 10 -16.68 18.16 60.46
C ASP A 10 -17.32 17.65 59.15
N LEU A 11 -18.54 18.12 58.94
CA LEU A 11 -19.30 18.09 57.71
C LEU A 11 -18.54 18.76 56.55
N PHE A 12 -18.40 18.10 55.39
CA PHE A 12 -18.32 18.81 54.11
C PHE A 12 -18.82 17.94 52.95
N VAL A 13 -20.02 18.28 52.48
CA VAL A 13 -20.55 17.90 51.18
C VAL A 13 -19.63 18.53 50.12
N LEU A 14 -18.87 17.70 49.40
CA LEU A 14 -18.06 18.13 48.27
C LEU A 14 -18.57 17.45 47.00
N THR A 15 -19.33 18.24 46.26
CA THR A 15 -19.71 18.07 44.86
C THR A 15 -18.49 17.64 44.04
N LEU A 16 -18.54 16.47 43.39
CA LEU A 16 -17.56 16.12 42.36
C LEU A 16 -17.77 17.06 41.16
N PRO A 17 -16.77 17.86 40.74
CA PRO A 17 -16.85 18.59 39.50
C PRO A 17 -16.63 17.64 38.32
N ALA A 18 -17.44 17.81 37.28
CA ALA A 18 -17.30 17.15 36.00
C ALA A 18 -15.89 17.39 35.42
N ILE A 19 -15.13 16.31 35.22
CA ILE A 19 -13.83 16.37 34.54
C ILE A 19 -14.12 16.53 33.05
N LEU A 20 -13.94 17.76 32.56
CA LEU A 20 -13.94 18.09 31.15
C LEU A 20 -12.74 17.42 30.47
N ALA A 21 -12.99 16.35 29.72
CA ALA A 21 -11.99 15.72 28.85
C ALA A 21 -11.64 16.69 27.72
N ILE A 22 -10.51 17.41 27.85
CA ILE A 22 -9.92 18.15 26.74
C ILE A 22 -9.28 17.10 25.82
N ALA A 23 -10.04 16.66 24.83
CA ALA A 23 -9.51 15.95 23.69
C ALA A 23 -8.55 16.91 22.95
N MET A 24 -7.25 16.77 23.17
CA MET A 24 -6.26 17.33 22.26
C MET A 24 -6.35 16.56 20.94
N GLY A 25 -7.29 16.98 20.11
CA GLY A 25 -7.38 16.62 18.71
C GLY A 25 -6.10 17.07 18.02
N GLY A 26 -5.12 16.16 17.98
CA GLY A 26 -3.99 16.28 17.07
C GLY A 26 -4.54 16.25 15.65
N ALA A 27 -4.81 17.43 15.09
CA ALA A 27 -5.02 17.61 13.68
C ALA A 27 -3.80 17.01 12.97
N LYS A 28 -3.96 15.80 12.46
CA LYS A 28 -3.11 15.24 11.42
C LYS A 28 -3.28 16.20 10.25
N HIS A 29 -2.44 17.22 10.20
CA HIS A 29 -2.29 18.07 9.03
C HIS A 29 -1.77 17.15 7.93
N GLY A 30 -2.69 16.47 7.25
CA GLY A 30 -2.42 15.78 6.01
C GLY A 30 -1.96 16.86 5.06
N VAL A 31 -0.65 16.96 4.87
CA VAL A 31 -0.09 17.78 3.80
C VAL A 31 -0.79 17.31 2.53
N PRO A 32 -1.50 18.17 1.79
CA PRO A 32 -2.09 17.77 0.52
C PRO A 32 -0.93 17.28 -0.35
N SER A 33 -0.89 15.98 -0.59
CA SER A 33 0.10 15.39 -1.50
C SER A 33 -0.23 15.91 -2.88
N LYS A 34 0.46 16.97 -3.29
CA LYS A 34 0.38 17.48 -4.65
C LYS A 34 0.82 16.33 -5.56
N ALA A 35 -0.09 15.90 -6.43
CA ALA A 35 0.22 14.86 -7.40
C ALA A 35 1.52 15.23 -8.15
N PRO A 36 2.42 14.26 -8.40
CA PRO A 36 3.64 14.51 -9.14
C PRO A 36 3.34 15.19 -10.48
N ALA A 37 4.24 16.07 -10.92
CA ALA A 37 4.15 16.64 -12.26
C ALA A 37 4.12 15.51 -13.32
N PRO A 38 3.39 15.69 -14.43
CA PRO A 38 3.35 14.70 -15.48
C PRO A 38 4.77 14.45 -16.02
N ALA A 39 5.12 13.17 -16.12
CA ALA A 39 6.37 12.71 -16.69
C ALA A 39 6.42 12.96 -18.20
N SER A 40 7.63 13.07 -18.75
CA SER A 40 7.82 13.18 -20.19
C SER A 40 7.39 11.87 -20.89
N SER A 41 6.93 11.98 -22.14
CA SER A 41 6.57 10.82 -22.95
C SER A 41 7.73 9.82 -23.10
N VAL A 42 8.96 10.33 -23.27
CA VAL A 42 10.18 9.52 -23.35
C VAL A 42 10.39 8.69 -22.08
N LEU A 43 10.22 9.30 -20.90
CA LEU A 43 10.37 8.60 -19.63
C LEU A 43 9.30 7.50 -19.47
N LEU A 44 8.06 7.80 -19.84
CA LEU A 44 6.95 6.85 -19.75
C LEU A 44 7.11 5.67 -20.71
N VAL A 45 7.56 5.90 -21.95
CA VAL A 45 7.83 4.83 -22.93
C VAL A 45 8.99 3.95 -22.47
N ARG A 46 10.05 4.54 -21.90
CA ARG A 46 11.13 3.75 -21.29
C ARG A 46 10.60 2.91 -20.13
N GLY A 47 9.75 3.47 -19.28
CA GLY A 47 9.17 2.77 -18.14
C GLY A 47 8.29 1.59 -18.54
N GLU A 48 7.48 1.75 -19.59
CA GLU A 48 6.69 0.68 -20.19
C GLU A 48 7.60 -0.44 -20.71
N HIS A 49 8.68 -0.08 -21.42
CA HIS A 49 9.66 -1.05 -21.92
C HIS A 49 10.34 -1.82 -20.79
N VAL A 50 10.75 -1.13 -19.71
CA VAL A 50 11.32 -1.77 -18.51
C VAL A 50 10.30 -2.70 -17.86
N ALA A 51 9.04 -2.28 -17.72
CA ALA A 51 7.98 -3.11 -17.14
C ALA A 51 7.74 -4.40 -17.95
N GLN A 52 7.82 -4.31 -19.28
CA GLN A 52 7.69 -5.44 -20.19
C GLN A 52 8.92 -6.35 -20.11
N ALA A 53 10.13 -5.79 -20.19
CA ALA A 53 11.39 -6.56 -20.14
C ALA A 53 11.57 -7.30 -18.80
N ALA A 54 11.17 -6.68 -17.68
CA ALA A 54 11.17 -7.29 -16.36
C ALA A 54 9.94 -8.19 -16.10
N ASN A 55 9.04 -8.33 -17.08
CA ASN A 55 7.81 -9.11 -17.00
C ASN A 55 6.94 -8.80 -15.77
N CYS A 56 6.85 -7.51 -15.38
CA CYS A 56 6.10 -7.10 -14.20
C CYS A 56 4.62 -7.52 -14.31
N ALA A 57 4.01 -7.34 -15.49
CA ALA A 57 2.62 -7.72 -15.74
C ALA A 57 2.40 -9.24 -15.67
N GLY A 58 3.38 -10.06 -16.08
CA GLY A 58 3.24 -11.52 -16.06
C GLY A 58 3.11 -12.10 -14.65
N CYS A 59 3.74 -11.44 -13.66
CA CYS A 59 3.59 -11.81 -12.25
C CYS A 59 2.46 -11.04 -11.57
N HIS A 60 2.28 -9.76 -11.87
CA HIS A 60 1.32 -8.89 -11.18
C HIS A 60 -0.04 -8.79 -11.88
N THR A 61 -0.40 -9.75 -12.72
CA THR A 61 -1.74 -9.84 -13.33
C THR A 61 -2.29 -11.23 -13.08
N ALA A 62 -3.47 -11.29 -12.45
CA ALA A 62 -4.14 -12.57 -12.22
C ALA A 62 -4.46 -13.25 -13.57
N PRO A 63 -4.34 -14.59 -13.66
CA PRO A 63 -4.74 -15.31 -14.87
C PRO A 63 -6.25 -15.14 -15.14
N ASN A 64 -6.69 -15.44 -16.36
CA ASN A 64 -8.10 -15.45 -16.77
C ASN A 64 -8.80 -14.07 -16.72
N GLY A 65 -8.11 -12.99 -17.13
CA GLY A 65 -8.71 -11.66 -17.25
C GLY A 65 -8.55 -10.77 -16.02
N GLY A 66 -7.56 -11.04 -15.16
CA GLY A 66 -7.20 -10.10 -14.11
C GLY A 66 -6.82 -8.73 -14.67
N ALA A 67 -7.18 -7.67 -13.95
CA ALA A 67 -6.80 -6.32 -14.34
C ALA A 67 -5.25 -6.19 -14.34
N PRO A 68 -4.64 -5.56 -15.36
CA PRO A 68 -3.19 -5.45 -15.46
C PRO A 68 -2.56 -4.86 -14.20
N PHE A 69 -1.49 -5.48 -13.71
CA PHE A 69 -0.72 -5.04 -12.53
C PHE A 69 -1.48 -5.07 -11.19
N ALA A 70 -2.73 -5.55 -11.15
CA ALA A 70 -3.56 -5.60 -9.94
C ALA A 70 -3.20 -6.74 -8.96
N GLY A 71 -2.20 -7.55 -9.27
CA GLY A 71 -1.79 -8.70 -8.47
C GLY A 71 -2.70 -9.91 -8.68
N GLY A 72 -2.76 -10.78 -7.68
CA GLY A 72 -3.69 -11.93 -7.65
C GLY A 72 -3.22 -13.19 -8.37
N ARG A 73 -1.96 -13.20 -8.82
CA ARG A 73 -1.31 -14.42 -9.29
C ARG A 73 -0.78 -15.22 -8.11
N ALA A 74 -1.32 -16.42 -7.94
CA ALA A 74 -0.85 -17.39 -6.97
C ALA A 74 0.49 -18.02 -7.39
N ILE A 75 1.44 -18.07 -6.46
CA ILE A 75 2.68 -18.83 -6.57
C ILE A 75 2.69 -19.87 -5.46
N SER A 76 2.71 -21.15 -5.82
CA SER A 76 2.78 -22.25 -4.86
C SER A 76 4.11 -22.23 -4.12
N SER A 77 4.05 -22.29 -2.79
CA SER A 77 5.22 -22.47 -1.93
C SER A 77 4.97 -23.58 -0.90
N PRO A 78 6.01 -24.12 -0.24
CA PRO A 78 5.87 -25.06 0.87
C PRO A 78 5.06 -24.52 2.06
N PHE A 79 4.85 -23.21 2.14
CA PHE A 79 4.15 -22.52 3.23
C PHE A 79 2.73 -22.09 2.86
N GLY A 80 2.25 -22.51 1.68
CA GLY A 80 0.96 -22.09 1.11
C GLY A 80 1.13 -21.25 -0.15
N SER A 81 0.01 -20.78 -0.69
CA SER A 81 0.00 -19.88 -1.84
C SER A 81 0.49 -18.49 -1.45
N ILE A 82 1.33 -17.91 -2.30
CA ILE A 82 1.78 -16.52 -2.17
C ILE A 82 1.19 -15.75 -3.35
N GLU A 83 0.35 -14.77 -3.05
CA GLU A 83 -0.30 -13.95 -4.05
C GLU A 83 0.60 -12.76 -4.42
N ALA A 84 0.83 -12.55 -5.72
CA ALA A 84 1.47 -11.35 -6.22
C ALA A 84 0.67 -10.11 -5.81
N SER A 85 1.34 -9.08 -5.31
CA SER A 85 0.69 -7.87 -4.80
C SER A 85 0.11 -6.99 -5.91
N ASN A 86 -0.84 -6.13 -5.57
CA ASN A 86 -1.31 -5.07 -6.47
C ASN A 86 -0.23 -3.97 -6.55
N ILE A 87 0.26 -3.67 -7.76
CA ILE A 87 1.28 -2.63 -8.00
C ILE A 87 0.75 -1.49 -8.88
N THR A 88 -0.57 -1.36 -8.99
CA THR A 88 -1.23 -0.20 -9.61
C THR A 88 -1.08 1.04 -8.73
N PRO A 89 -1.34 2.26 -9.24
CA PRO A 89 -1.26 3.48 -8.44
C PRO A 89 -2.42 3.67 -7.45
N ASP A 90 -3.23 2.64 -7.19
CA ASP A 90 -4.26 2.73 -6.16
C ASP A 90 -3.63 3.01 -4.78
N PRO A 91 -4.10 4.02 -4.01
CA PRO A 91 -3.47 4.43 -2.77
C PRO A 91 -3.82 3.56 -1.56
N ARG A 92 -4.74 2.60 -1.69
CA ARG A 92 -5.18 1.73 -0.58
C ARG A 92 -4.68 0.31 -0.75
N PHE A 93 -4.77 -0.22 -1.96
CA PHE A 93 -4.47 -1.60 -2.28
C PHE A 93 -3.19 -1.74 -3.12
N GLY A 94 -2.85 -0.70 -3.88
CA GLY A 94 -1.65 -0.66 -4.72
C GLY A 94 -0.48 0.10 -4.09
N ILE A 95 0.42 0.60 -4.95
CA ILE A 95 1.60 1.37 -4.57
C ILE A 95 1.38 2.88 -4.62
N GLY A 96 0.12 3.35 -4.70
CA GLY A 96 -0.22 4.77 -4.86
C GLY A 96 0.33 5.71 -3.78
N ARG A 97 0.79 5.17 -2.65
CA ARG A 97 1.42 5.92 -1.54
C ARG A 97 2.93 5.74 -1.44
N TYR A 98 3.54 4.90 -2.28
CA TYR A 98 4.97 4.68 -2.27
C TYR A 98 5.63 5.96 -2.79
N THR A 99 6.68 6.42 -2.10
CA THR A 99 7.64 7.33 -2.74
C THR A 99 8.49 6.56 -3.75
N TYR A 100 9.30 7.28 -4.52
CA TYR A 100 10.29 6.62 -5.38
C TYR A 100 11.26 5.76 -4.55
N GLU A 101 11.70 6.25 -3.39
CA GLU A 101 12.64 5.56 -2.51
C GLU A 101 12.01 4.29 -1.90
N ASP A 102 10.72 4.31 -1.61
CA ASP A 102 9.98 3.12 -1.19
C ASP A 102 9.88 2.09 -2.30
N PHE A 103 9.61 2.54 -3.54
CA PHE A 103 9.57 1.68 -4.70
C PHE A 103 10.93 1.06 -5.00
N ASP A 104 11.98 1.86 -4.96
CA ASP A 104 13.36 1.43 -5.14
C ASP A 104 13.74 0.34 -4.14
N ARG A 105 13.50 0.62 -2.86
CA ARG A 105 13.80 -0.31 -1.78
C ARG A 105 12.98 -1.60 -1.87
N ALA A 106 11.74 -1.54 -2.34
CA ALA A 106 10.95 -2.73 -2.62
C ALA A 106 11.52 -3.56 -3.77
N VAL A 107 11.86 -2.92 -4.90
CA VAL A 107 12.29 -3.59 -6.13
C VAL A 107 13.70 -4.17 -6.04
N ARG A 108 14.68 -3.38 -5.59
CA ARG A 108 16.10 -3.79 -5.58
C ARG A 108 16.53 -4.45 -4.29
N HIS A 109 15.82 -4.22 -3.19
CA HIS A 109 16.21 -4.72 -1.86
C HIS A 109 15.18 -5.63 -1.21
N GLY A 110 14.00 -5.81 -1.84
CA GLY A 110 12.96 -6.67 -1.29
C GLY A 110 12.42 -6.16 0.04
N VAL A 111 12.39 -4.83 0.28
CA VAL A 111 11.85 -4.27 1.53
C VAL A 111 10.76 -3.25 1.23
N ALA A 112 9.51 -3.58 1.55
CA ALA A 112 8.36 -2.71 1.39
C ALA A 112 8.31 -1.60 2.47
N PRO A 113 7.44 -0.58 2.33
CA PRO A 113 7.15 0.40 3.37
C PRO A 113 6.86 -0.25 4.73
N GLY A 114 7.33 0.38 5.81
CA GLY A 114 7.24 -0.19 7.16
C GLY A 114 8.26 -1.29 7.46
N GLY A 115 9.23 -1.55 6.58
CA GLY A 115 10.32 -2.49 6.82
C GLY A 115 9.96 -3.97 6.58
N LYS A 116 8.79 -4.24 5.99
CA LYS A 116 8.35 -5.59 5.68
C LYS A 116 9.22 -6.18 4.57
N ALA A 117 9.89 -7.30 4.87
CA ALA A 117 10.60 -8.08 3.85
C ALA A 117 9.60 -8.69 2.86
N LEU A 118 9.90 -8.57 1.58
CA LEU A 118 9.20 -9.24 0.50
C LEU A 118 9.71 -10.67 0.40
N TYR A 119 8.79 -11.60 0.19
CA TYR A 119 9.16 -12.99 -0.03
C TYR A 119 9.87 -13.13 -1.38
N SER A 120 10.89 -13.98 -1.46
CA SER A 120 11.74 -14.17 -2.64
C SER A 120 11.01 -14.69 -3.88
N ALA A 121 9.70 -14.97 -3.80
CA ALA A 121 8.83 -15.18 -4.97
C ALA A 121 8.77 -13.93 -5.86
N MET A 122 8.95 -12.74 -5.31
CA MET A 122 9.38 -11.58 -6.09
C MET A 122 10.90 -11.63 -6.22
N PRO A 123 11.47 -11.75 -7.43
CA PRO A 123 12.90 -11.98 -7.63
C PRO A 123 13.73 -10.68 -7.49
N TYR A 124 13.65 -10.00 -6.34
CA TYR A 124 14.29 -8.70 -6.11
C TYR A 124 15.83 -8.74 -6.28
N THR A 125 16.46 -9.89 -6.08
CA THR A 125 17.91 -10.08 -6.32
C THR A 125 18.26 -9.90 -7.79
N GLU A 126 17.40 -10.32 -8.71
CA GLU A 126 17.58 -10.15 -10.16
C GLU A 126 17.44 -8.69 -10.58
N PHE A 127 16.72 -7.88 -9.81
CA PHE A 127 16.54 -6.45 -10.07
C PHE A 127 17.56 -5.57 -9.37
N SER A 128 18.40 -6.13 -8.48
CA SER A 128 19.34 -5.37 -7.64
C SER A 128 20.32 -4.48 -8.42
N THR A 129 20.62 -4.84 -9.67
CA THR A 129 21.53 -4.12 -10.58
C THR A 129 20.81 -3.22 -11.58
N MET A 130 19.47 -3.14 -11.55
CA MET A 130 18.70 -2.25 -12.41
C MET A 130 19.11 -0.79 -12.15
N SER A 131 19.28 -0.02 -13.23
CA SER A 131 19.76 1.36 -13.13
C SER A 131 18.72 2.28 -12.47
N ASP A 132 19.18 3.37 -11.84
CA ASP A 132 18.28 4.38 -11.25
C ASP A 132 17.36 4.99 -12.33
N ASP A 133 17.89 5.21 -13.54
CA ASP A 133 17.10 5.72 -14.67
C ASP A 133 15.96 4.78 -15.07
N ASP A 134 16.23 3.47 -15.13
CA ASP A 134 15.21 2.46 -15.44
C ASP A 134 14.19 2.34 -14.31
N LEU A 135 14.62 2.38 -13.05
CA LEU A 135 13.70 2.35 -11.91
C LEU A 135 12.80 3.58 -11.87
N ARG A 136 13.33 4.79 -12.12
CA ARG A 136 12.54 6.01 -12.19
C ARG A 136 11.54 5.96 -13.34
N ALA A 137 11.98 5.47 -14.51
CA ALA A 137 11.11 5.30 -15.65
C ALA A 137 9.97 4.33 -15.34
N LEU A 138 10.31 3.16 -14.77
CA LEU A 138 9.34 2.14 -14.35
C LEU A 138 8.34 2.69 -13.33
N TYR A 139 8.83 3.37 -12.28
CA TYR A 139 7.97 4.00 -11.28
C TYR A 139 7.04 5.04 -11.91
N ALA A 140 7.56 5.91 -12.77
CA ALA A 140 6.74 6.92 -13.46
C ALA A 140 5.65 6.27 -14.34
N TYR A 141 5.98 5.20 -15.06
CA TYR A 141 5.02 4.44 -15.86
C TYR A 141 3.92 3.83 -14.99
N LEU A 142 4.28 3.10 -13.92
CA LEU A 142 3.30 2.51 -13.00
C LEU A 142 2.41 3.59 -12.37
N MET A 143 2.98 4.73 -12.00
CA MET A 143 2.25 5.77 -11.28
C MET A 143 1.36 6.66 -12.16
N GLN A 144 1.65 6.77 -13.46
CA GLN A 144 0.98 7.75 -14.34
C GLN A 144 0.29 7.15 -15.57
N ARG A 145 0.60 5.90 -15.95
CA ARG A 145 0.01 5.25 -17.13
C ARG A 145 -0.83 4.03 -16.79
N VAL A 146 -0.52 3.33 -15.71
CA VAL A 146 -1.33 2.18 -15.27
C VAL A 146 -2.61 2.66 -14.61
N ALA A 147 -3.74 2.06 -14.98
CA ALA A 147 -5.02 2.36 -14.35
C ALA A 147 -5.01 1.88 -12.88
N PRO A 148 -5.45 2.70 -11.92
CA PRO A 148 -5.56 2.28 -10.52
C PRO A 148 -6.65 1.22 -10.38
N VAL A 149 -6.36 0.15 -9.65
CA VAL A 149 -7.33 -0.90 -9.34
C VAL A 149 -7.57 -0.93 -7.83
N ALA A 150 -8.75 -0.46 -7.42
CA ALA A 150 -9.14 -0.31 -6.03
C ALA A 150 -9.62 -1.64 -5.39
N LYS A 151 -8.85 -2.71 -5.57
CA LYS A 151 -9.16 -4.05 -5.07
C LYS A 151 -7.91 -4.70 -4.45
N PRO A 152 -8.07 -5.50 -3.39
CA PRO A 152 -6.98 -6.32 -2.87
C PRO A 152 -6.53 -7.32 -3.93
N ALA A 153 -5.23 -7.65 -3.92
CA ALA A 153 -4.70 -8.75 -4.71
C ALA A 153 -5.20 -10.08 -4.11
N LEU A 154 -6.25 -10.63 -4.73
CA LEU A 154 -6.85 -11.91 -4.38
C LEU A 154 -6.62 -12.89 -5.55
N PRO A 155 -6.67 -14.21 -5.32
CA PRO A 155 -6.68 -15.17 -6.41
C PRO A 155 -7.79 -14.84 -7.41
N ALA A 156 -7.55 -15.10 -8.71
CA ALA A 156 -8.49 -14.78 -9.80
C ALA A 156 -9.95 -15.22 -9.57
N GLY A 157 -10.17 -16.34 -8.87
CA GLY A 157 -11.51 -16.87 -8.57
C GLY A 157 -12.25 -16.17 -7.42
N GLU A 158 -11.54 -15.37 -6.64
CA GLU A 158 -12.08 -14.62 -5.49
C GLU A 158 -12.13 -13.11 -5.77
N GLN A 159 -11.61 -12.67 -6.93
CA GLN A 159 -11.55 -11.27 -7.30
C GLN A 159 -12.94 -10.84 -7.84
N PRO A 160 -13.56 -9.77 -7.31
CA PRO A 160 -14.86 -9.33 -7.81
C PRO A 160 -14.76 -8.88 -9.27
N PRO A 161 -15.82 -9.01 -10.08
CA PRO A 161 -15.82 -8.61 -11.50
C PRO A 161 -15.24 -7.21 -11.68
N ASN A 162 -14.40 -6.98 -12.70
CA ASN A 162 -13.94 -5.62 -12.97
C ASN A 162 -15.09 -4.81 -13.56
N ASP A 163 -15.22 -3.56 -13.13
CA ASP A 163 -16.35 -2.72 -13.53
C ASP A 163 -16.28 -2.37 -15.03
N ASP A 164 -15.11 -2.51 -15.67
CA ASP A 164 -14.88 -2.34 -17.11
C ASP A 164 -15.26 -3.57 -17.96
N ASP A 165 -15.25 -4.78 -17.39
CA ASP A 165 -15.68 -6.02 -18.07
C ASP A 165 -17.20 -6.03 -18.35
N SER A 166 -17.96 -5.17 -17.66
CA SER A 166 -19.40 -4.98 -17.89
C SER A 166 -19.73 -4.41 -19.28
N HIS A 167 -18.73 -3.83 -19.96
CA HIS A 167 -18.91 -3.27 -21.30
C HIS A 167 -18.60 -4.23 -22.46
N TYR A 168 -18.00 -5.40 -22.21
CA TYR A 168 -17.59 -6.32 -23.28
C TYR A 168 -18.50 -7.55 -23.47
N SER A 169 -19.54 -7.70 -22.65
CA SER A 169 -20.46 -8.86 -22.72
C SER A 169 -21.66 -8.64 -23.65
N HIS A 170 -21.44 -8.28 -24.92
CA HIS A 170 -22.47 -8.36 -25.97
C HIS A 170 -21.84 -8.66 -27.34
N SER A 171 -21.67 -9.93 -27.68
CA SER A 171 -21.63 -10.47 -29.07
C SER A 171 -21.81 -11.98 -29.05
#